data_AF-A0A3R7TEL7-F1
#
_entry.id   AF-A0A3R7TEL7-F1
#
_cell.length_a   1.000
_cell.length_b   1.000
_cell.length_c   1.000
_cell.angle_alpha   90.00
_cell.angle_beta   90.00
_cell.angle_gamma   90.00
#
_symmetry.space_group_name_H-M   'P 1'
#
loop_
_entity.id
_entity.type
_entity.pdbx_description
1 polymer ?
#
loop_
_entity_poly.entity_id
_entity_poly.type
_entity_poly.pdbx_seq_one_letter_code
_entity_poly.pdbx_strand_id
1 'polypeptide(L)' 'MKNKQKKISYYFDFSEVLNYFFRKNDPNKKSNFSLKAMHTVNKLSILMFLIGIIVVVVRRIFS' A
#
# COMPACT_ATOMS: atom_id res chain seq x y z
N MET A 1 16.87 -27.59 3.05
CA MET A 1 15.60 -27.00 3.53
C MET A 1 15.59 -25.46 3.35
N LYS A 2 15.60 -24.92 2.12
CA LYS A 2 15.65 -23.45 1.86
C LYS A 2 14.35 -22.81 1.36
N ASN A 3 13.31 -23.59 1.05
CA ASN A 3 12.11 -23.09 0.36
C ASN A 3 10.93 -22.64 1.26
N LYS A 4 10.89 -23.05 2.54
CA LYS A 4 9.75 -22.75 3.42
C LYS A 4 9.78 -21.32 3.99
N GLN A 5 10.97 -20.77 4.22
CA GLN A 5 11.15 -19.41 4.75
C GLN A 5 10.71 -18.32 3.75
N LYS A 6 10.91 -18.54 2.44
CA LYS A 6 10.46 -17.60 1.39
C LYS A 6 8.94 -17.41 1.36
N LYS A 7 8.15 -18.45 1.67
CA LYS A 7 6.69 -18.34 1.65
C LYS A 7 6.16 -17.42 2.74
N ILE A 8 6.68 -17.52 3.97
CA ILE A 8 6.22 -16.69 5.09
C ILE A 8 6.61 -15.23 4.87
N SER A 9 7.84 -14.99 4.41
CA SER A 9 8.33 -13.66 4.06
C SER A 9 7.46 -12.97 3.00
N TYR A 10 6.96 -13.72 2.02
CA TYR A 10 6.09 -13.18 0.96
C TYR A 10 4.75 -12.64 1.49
N TYR A 11 4.16 -13.27 2.52
CA TYR A 11 2.89 -12.80 3.10
C TYR A 11 3.05 -11.53 3.96
N PHE A 12 4.26 -11.27 4.47
CA PHE A 12 4.59 -10.05 5.20
C PHE A 12 5.36 -9.05 4.35
N ASP A 13 5.38 -9.22 3.02
CA ASP A 13 6.13 -8.36 2.12
C ASP A 13 5.36 -7.06 1.85
N PHE A 14 5.41 -6.14 2.82
CA PHE A 14 4.85 -4.80 2.69
C PHE A 14 5.59 -3.94 1.65
N SER A 15 6.68 -4.44 1.07
CA SER A 15 7.40 -3.79 -0.03
C SER A 15 6.50 -3.53 -1.24
N GLU A 16 5.52 -4.40 -1.52
CA GLU A 16 4.60 -4.22 -2.65
C GLU A 16 3.65 -3.04 -2.44
N VAL A 17 3.09 -2.88 -1.23
CA VAL A 17 2.23 -1.72 -0.92
C VAL A 17 3.04 -0.44 -0.88
N LEU A 18 4.24 -0.44 -0.29
CA LEU A 18 5.13 0.72 -0.32
C LEU A 18 5.52 1.09 -1.75
N ASN A 19 5.92 0.12 -2.57
CA ASN A 19 6.23 0.34 -3.99
C ASN A 19 5.01 0.82 -4.79
N TYR A 20 3.79 0.42 -4.42
CA TYR A 20 2.56 0.96 -5.02
C TYR A 20 2.38 2.45 -4.70
N PHE A 21 2.70 2.90 -3.48
CA PHE A 21 2.67 4.31 -3.10
C PHE A 21 3.80 5.11 -3.74
N PHE A 22 5.02 4.59 -3.74
CA PHE A 22 6.22 5.23 -4.32
C PHE A 22 6.42 4.99 -5.82
N ARG A 23 5.47 4.31 -6.49
CA ARG A 23 5.48 4.05 -7.93
C ARG A 23 5.72 5.35 -8.69
N LYS A 24 6.91 5.47 -9.31
CA LYS A 24 7.33 6.62 -10.09
C LYS A 24 6.32 6.87 -11.22
N ASN A 25 5.89 8.12 -11.39
CA ASN A 25 4.99 8.51 -12.46
C ASN A 25 5.72 8.38 -13.80
N ASP A 26 5.11 7.67 -14.74
CA ASP A 26 5.64 7.46 -16.09
C ASP A 26 5.41 8.73 -16.93
N PRO A 27 6.47 9.42 -17.41
CA PRO A 27 6.36 10.74 -18.04
C PRO A 27 5.69 10.73 -19.43
N ASN A 28 5.52 9.56 -20.06
CA ASN A 28 4.93 9.44 -21.40
C ASN A 28 3.39 9.25 -21.42
N LYS A 29 2.71 9.25 -20.26
CA LYS A 29 1.23 9.11 -20.23
C LYS A 29 0.54 10.45 -20.45
N LYS A 30 -0.43 10.49 -21.40
CA LYS A 30 -1.39 11.61 -21.54
C LYS A 30 -2.04 11.91 -20.19
N SER A 31 -1.74 13.06 -19.62
CA SER A 31 -2.17 13.46 -18.29
C SER A 31 -3.61 13.96 -18.31
N ASN A 32 -4.59 13.04 -18.28
CA ASN A 32 -5.96 13.40 -18.01
C ASN A 32 -6.12 13.63 -16.49
N PHE A 33 -6.41 14.87 -16.08
CA PHE A 33 -6.57 15.24 -14.68
C PHE A 33 -7.57 14.33 -13.95
N SER A 34 -8.67 13.94 -14.61
CA SER A 34 -9.68 13.02 -14.07
C SER A 34 -9.12 11.63 -13.73
N LEU A 35 -8.26 11.07 -14.58
CA LEU A 35 -7.62 9.77 -14.31
C LEU A 35 -6.58 9.87 -13.20
N LYS A 36 -5.84 10.99 -13.13
CA LYS A 36 -4.89 11.25 -12.06
C LYS A 36 -5.60 11.41 -10.71
N ALA A 37 -6.72 12.14 -10.69
CA ALA A 37 -7.55 12.31 -9.50
C ALA A 37 -8.14 10.99 -9.03
N MET A 38 -8.73 10.19 -9.95
CA MET A 38 -9.26 8.86 -9.61
C MET A 38 -8.20 7.95 -8.99
N HIS A 39 -6.96 7.94 -9.54
CA HIS A 39 -5.89 7.11 -9.01
C HIS A 39 -5.33 7.63 -7.68
N THR A 40 -5.33 8.96 -7.48
CA THR A 40 -4.90 9.62 -6.23
C THR A 40 -5.90 9.34 -5.12
N VAL A 41 -7.19 9.52 -5.38
CA VAL A 41 -8.26 9.23 -4.42
C VAL A 41 -8.23 7.75 -4.04
N ASN A 42 -8.09 6.84 -5.01
CA ASN A 42 -8.00 5.41 -4.71
C ASN A 42 -6.79 5.06 -3.82
N LYS A 43 -5.61 5.66 -4.07
CA LYS A 43 -4.43 5.51 -3.20
C LYS A 43 -4.68 6.07 -1.79
N LEU A 44 -5.31 7.23 -1.70
CA LEU A 44 -5.61 7.90 -0.43
C LEU A 44 -6.59 7.08 0.42
N SER A 45 -7.61 6.48 -0.20
CA SER A 45 -8.58 5.62 0.48
C SER A 45 -7.92 4.40 1.13
N ILE A 46 -7.01 3.73 0.41
CA ILE A 46 -6.26 2.58 0.95
C ILE A 46 -5.37 3.02 2.12
N LEU A 47 -4.73 4.18 2.03
CA LEU A 47 -3.88 4.72 3.08
C LEU A 47 -4.67 5.02 4.37
N MET A 48 -5.79 5.73 4.25
CA MET A 48 -6.69 6.05 5.37
C MET A 48 -7.23 4.78 6.03
N PHE A 49 -7.60 3.78 5.23
CA PHE A 49 -8.05 2.47 5.72
C PHE A 49 -6.95 1.75 6.51
N LEU A 50 -5.72 1.73 5.99
CA LEU A 50 -4.57 1.11 6.66
C LEU A 50 -4.28 1.79 8.01
N ILE A 51 -4.32 3.12 8.06
CA ILE A 51 -4.15 3.90 9.29
C ILE A 51 -5.25 3.53 10.30
N GLY A 52 -6.51 3.44 9.87
CA GLY A 52 -7.62 3.03 10.73
C GLY A 52 -7.41 1.64 11.35
N ILE A 53 -6.97 0.66 10.54
CA ILE A 53 -6.62 -0.67 11.04
C ILE A 53 -5.48 -0.59 12.07
N ILE A 54 -4.40 0.13 11.76
CA ILE A 54 -3.25 0.28 12.67
C ILE A 54 -3.73 0.90 14.00
N VAL A 55 -4.55 1.95 13.97
CA VAL A 55 -5.08 2.60 15.18
C VAL A 55 -5.91 1.61 16.01
N VAL A 56 -6.79 0.83 15.39
CA VAL A 56 -7.61 -0.17 16.11
C VAL A 56 -6.74 -1.26 16.72
N VAL A 57 -5.75 -1.77 15.98
CA VAL A 57 -4.83 -2.82 16.45
C VAL A 57 -3.96 -2.30 17.60
N VAL A 58 -3.34 -1.13 17.44
CA VAL A 58 -2.53 -0.48 18.49
C VAL A 58 -3.38 -0.22 19.72
N ARG A 59 -4.58 0.35 19.54
CA ARG A 59 -5.48 0.61 20.67
C ARG A 59 -5.89 -0.68 21.38
N ARG A 60 -6.06 -1.81 20.69
CA ARG A 60 -6.43 -3.09 21.32
C ARG A 60 -5.25 -3.84 21.95
N ILE A 61 -4.02 -3.59 21.50
CA ILE A 61 -2.82 -4.23 22.05
C ILE A 61 -2.24 -3.43 23.22
N PHE A 62 -2.33 -2.09 23.18
CA PHE A 62 -1.76 -1.19 24.19
C PHE A 62 -2.79 -0.67 25.22
N SER A 63 -4.09 -0.93 25.03
CA SER A 63 -5.15 -0.62 26.01
C SER A 63 -5.70 -1.89 26.63
#